data_AF-A0A661RYW5-F1
#
_entry.id   AF-A0A661RYW5-F1
#
_cell.length_a   1.000
_cell.length_b   1.000
_cell.length_c   1.000
_cell.angle_alpha   90.00
_cell.angle_beta   90.00
_cell.angle_gamma   90.00
#
_symmetry.space_group_name_H-M   'P 1'
#
loop_
_entity.id
_entity.type
_entity.pdbx_description
1 polymer ?
#
loop_
_entity_poly.entity_id
_entity_poly.type
_entity_poly.pdbx_seq_one_letter_code
_entity_poly.pdbx_strand_id
1 'polypeptide(L)'
;MWNLLKIIRWLTLWTIFFVMISGGLIIAGVYLHITEDLPEISSLRDYRPPVVTTVYSDDNRKIAEFYKERRIVIPLSIMPKLLVQAFLAAE
;
A
#
# COMPACT_ATOMS: atom_id res chain seq x y z
N MET A 1 35.45 20.32 44.18
CA MET A 1 34.92 20.82 42.89
C MET A 1 35.10 19.81 41.74
N TRP A 2 36.31 19.29 41.49
CA TRP A 2 36.62 18.45 40.31
C TRP A 2 35.83 17.14 40.18
N ASN A 3 35.49 16.48 41.29
CA ASN A 3 34.71 15.23 41.24
C ASN A 3 33.24 15.47 40.88
N LEU A 4 32.68 16.64 41.25
CA LEU A 4 31.31 17.01 40.94
C LEU A 4 31.10 17.26 39.45
N LEU A 5 32.04 17.94 38.79
CA LEU A 5 32.04 18.12 37.33
C LEU A 5 32.17 16.80 36.57
N LYS A 6 32.98 15.85 37.07
CA LYS A 6 33.09 14.51 36.47
C LYS A 6 31.79 13.73 36.58
N ILE A 7 31.10 13.80 37.71
CA ILE A 7 29.82 13.14 37.96
C ILE A 7 28.73 13.74 37.05
N ILE A 8 28.64 15.07 36.98
CA ILE A 8 27.68 15.75 36.10
C ILE A 8 27.93 15.38 34.64
N ARG A 9 29.18 15.36 34.19
CA ARG A 9 29.54 14.95 32.82
C ARG A 9 29.17 13.50 32.52
N TRP A 10 29.34 12.59 33.47
CA TRP A 10 28.91 11.21 33.30
C TRP A 10 27.38 11.12 33.23
N LEU A 11 26.68 11.79 34.15
CA LEU A 11 25.22 11.80 34.18
C LEU A 11 24.62 12.29 32.85
N THR A 12 25.16 13.38 32.28
CA THR A 12 24.69 13.91 30.99
C THR A 12 24.95 12.96 29.83
N LEU A 13 26.09 12.28 29.80
CA LEU A 13 26.39 11.26 28.78
C LEU A 13 25.42 10.08 28.86
N TRP A 14 25.12 9.60 30.08
CA TRP A 14 24.15 8.52 30.29
C TRP A 14 22.72 8.92 29.90
N THR A 15 22.32 10.17 30.16
CA THR A 15 20.98 10.65 29.75
C THR A 15 20.86 10.73 28.23
N ILE A 16 21.87 11.25 27.53
CA ILE A 16 21.89 11.31 26.06
C ILE A 16 21.81 9.90 25.47
N PHE A 17 22.56 8.94 26.02
CA PHE A 17 22.53 7.55 25.58
C PHE A 17 21.14 6.93 25.74
N PHE A 18 20.50 7.15 26.89
CA PHE A 18 19.17 6.61 27.17
C PHE A 18 18.09 7.21 26.25
N VAL A 19 18.16 8.53 26.01
CA VAL A 19 17.27 9.21 25.06
C VAL A 19 17.45 8.64 23.66
N MET A 20 18.69 8.44 23.21
CA MET A 20 18.97 7.89 21.88
C MET A 20 18.43 6.46 21.71
N ILE A 21 18.60 5.61 22.72
CA ILE A 21 18.03 4.25 22.71
C ILE A 21 16.50 4.30 22.69
N SER A 22 15.88 5.10 23.55
CA SER A 22 14.43 5.21 23.61
C SER A 22 13.84 5.70 22.27
N GLY A 23 14.48 6.68 21.63
CA GLY A 23 14.09 7.16 20.31
C GLY A 23 14.20 6.06 19.25
N GLY A 24 15.30 5.30 19.25
CA GLY A 24 15.48 4.17 18.34
C GLY A 24 14.43 3.07 18.53
N LEU A 25 14.08 2.74 19.78
CA LEU A 25 13.04 1.77 20.10
C LEU A 25 11.65 2.22 19.65
N ILE A 26 11.32 3.51 19.82
CA ILE A 26 10.05 4.07 19.34
C ILE A 26 9.97 3.97 17.81
N ILE A 27 11.03 4.37 17.11
CA ILE A 27 11.07 4.30 15.64
C ILE A 27 10.93 2.85 15.16
N ALA A 28 11.67 1.92 15.76
CA ALA A 28 11.58 0.50 15.41
C ALA A 28 10.19 -0.08 15.71
N GLY A 29 9.59 0.26 16.84
CA GLY A 29 8.25 -0.18 17.20
C GLY A 29 7.18 0.32 16.22
N VAL A 30 7.25 1.61 15.85
CA VAL A 30 6.35 2.19 14.84
C VAL A 30 6.54 1.53 13.48
N TYR A 31 7.80 1.32 13.07
CA TYR A 31 8.10 0.67 11.79
C TYR A 31 7.52 -0.75 11.70
N LEU A 32 7.69 -1.55 12.76
CA LEU A 32 7.15 -2.91 12.82
C LEU A 32 5.62 -2.89 12.82
N HIS A 33 5.00 -2.02 13.61
CA HIS A 33 3.55 -1.91 13.68
C HIS A 33 2.92 -1.55 12.34
N ILE A 34 3.50 -0.59 11.62
CA ILE A 34 3.02 -0.21 10.27
C ILE A 34 3.19 -1.38 9.30
N THR A 35 4.33 -2.09 9.38
CA THR A 35 4.64 -3.17 8.43
C THR A 35 3.74 -4.40 8.60
N GLU A 36 3.29 -4.70 9.82
CA GLU A 36 2.37 -5.82 10.08
C GLU A 36 1.01 -5.66 9.38
N ASP A 37 0.53 -4.42 9.27
CA ASP A 37 -0.75 -4.11 8.63
C ASP A 37 -0.63 -3.94 7.10
N LEU A 38 0.58 -3.98 6.53
CA LEU A 38 0.76 -3.84 5.09
C LEU A 38 0.37 -5.14 4.38
N PRO A 39 -0.63 -5.11 3.48
CA PRO A 39 -1.01 -6.28 2.72
C PRO A 39 0.14 -6.72 1.81
N GLU A 40 0.30 -8.04 1.65
CA GLU A 40 1.28 -8.57 0.70
C GLU A 40 0.97 -8.10 -0.73
N ILE A 41 2.00 -7.61 -1.42
CA ILE A 41 1.94 -7.10 -2.80
C ILE A 41 1.56 -8.22 -3.82
N SER A 42 1.50 -9.48 -3.38
CA SER A 42 1.10 -10.63 -4.18
C SER A 42 -0.30 -10.49 -4.80
N SER A 43 -1.22 -9.79 -4.12
CA SER A 43 -2.60 -9.60 -4.59
C SER A 43 -2.71 -8.87 -5.95
N LEU A 44 -1.76 -7.99 -6.28
CA LEU A 44 -1.76 -7.27 -7.55
C LEU A 44 -1.29 -8.13 -8.73
N ARG A 45 -0.45 -9.14 -8.46
CA ARG A 45 0.16 -9.98 -9.50
C ARG A 45 -0.82 -11.04 -10.01
N ASP A 46 -1.65 -11.56 -9.11
CA ASP A 46 -2.62 -12.63 -9.40
C ASP A 46 -4.09 -12.17 -9.30
N TYR A 47 -4.35 -10.89 -9.56
CA TYR A 47 -5.71 -10.35 -9.56
C TYR A 47 -6.56 -10.95 -10.68
N ARG A 48 -7.52 -11.82 -10.31
CA ARG A 48 -8.49 -12.42 -11.24
C ARG A 48 -9.92 -12.04 -10.85
N PRO A 49 -10.42 -10.89 -11.34
CA PRO A 49 -11.78 -10.47 -11.03
C PRO A 49 -12.82 -11.40 -11.69
N PRO A 50 -14.02 -11.53 -11.10
CA PRO A 50 -15.13 -12.18 -11.79
C PRO A 50 -15.48 -11.38 -13.05
N VAL A 51 -15.45 -12.01 -14.22
CA VAL A 51 -15.74 -11.37 -15.51
C VAL A 51 -17.04 -11.90 -16.12
N VAL A 52 -17.62 -11.11 -17.03
CA VAL A 52 -18.81 -11.53 -17.78
C VAL A 52 -18.49 -12.67 -18.76
N THR A 53 -19.32 -13.71 -18.74
CA THR A 53 -19.38 -14.71 -19.81
C THR A 53 -20.44 -14.28 -20.82
N THR A 54 -20.06 -14.13 -22.09
CA THR A 54 -20.97 -13.70 -23.16
C THR A 54 -21.25 -14.85 -24.11
N VAL A 55 -22.52 -15.12 -24.40
CA VAL A 55 -22.96 -16.14 -25.37
C VAL A 55 -23.39 -15.47 -26.67
N TYR A 56 -22.92 -16.00 -27.78
CA TYR A 56 -23.23 -15.53 -29.13
C TYR A 56 -23.98 -16.59 -29.93
N SER A 57 -24.88 -16.18 -30.81
CA SER A 57 -25.51 -17.03 -31.84
C SER A 57 -24.55 -17.32 -33.00
N ASP A 58 -24.97 -18.22 -33.90
CA ASP A 58 -24.26 -18.59 -35.12
C ASP A 58 -24.01 -17.41 -36.08
N ASP A 59 -24.89 -16.41 -36.06
CA ASP A 59 -24.74 -15.13 -36.77
C ASP A 59 -23.94 -14.06 -35.98
N ASN A 60 -23.24 -14.46 -34.92
CA ASN A 60 -22.39 -13.61 -34.08
C ASN A 60 -23.14 -12.51 -33.31
N ARG A 61 -24.46 -12.62 -33.14
CA ARG A 61 -25.22 -11.73 -32.26
C ARG A 61 -25.11 -12.18 -30.81
N LYS A 62 -25.00 -11.22 -29.90
CA LYS A 62 -25.04 -11.52 -28.47
C LYS A 62 -26.45 -11.97 -28.06
N ILE A 63 -26.56 -13.15 -27.46
CA ILE A 63 -27.85 -13.72 -27.03
C ILE A 63 -28.00 -13.83 -25.50
N ALA A 64 -26.90 -13.89 -24.74
CA ALA A 64 -26.94 -13.90 -23.28
C ALA A 64 -25.62 -13.40 -22.64
N GLU A 65 -25.70 -12.96 -21.39
CA GLU A 65 -24.56 -12.68 -20.51
C GLU A 65 -24.79 -13.35 -19.15
N PHE A 66 -23.75 -13.98 -18.59
CA PHE A 66 -23.77 -14.55 -17.24
C PHE A 66 -22.67 -13.91 -16.39
N TYR A 67 -23.04 -13.36 -15.23
CA TYR A 67 -22.11 -12.71 -14.32
C TYR A 67 -22.69 -12.59 -12.91
N LYS A 68 -21.82 -12.59 -11.90
CA LYS A 68 -22.13 -12.07 -10.56
C LYS A 68 -21.95 -10.55 -10.51
N GLU A 69 -20.86 -10.10 -11.11
CA GLU A 69 -20.53 -8.68 -11.26
C GLU A 69 -20.22 -8.41 -12.74
N ARG A 70 -20.86 -7.39 -13.29
CA ARG A 70 -20.71 -7.08 -14.72
C ARG A 70 -19.40 -6.34 -14.98
N ARG A 71 -18.29 -7.08 -15.05
CA ARG A 71 -16.94 -6.55 -15.29
C ARG A 71 -16.41 -6.93 -16.66
N ILE A 72 -15.80 -5.96 -17.35
CA ILE A 72 -15.06 -6.13 -18.60
C ILE A 72 -13.65 -5.61 -18.34
N VAL A 73 -12.66 -6.49 -18.39
CA VAL A 73 -11.27 -6.13 -18.12
C VAL A 73 -10.65 -5.55 -19.39
N ILE A 74 -10.19 -4.31 -19.30
CA ILE A 74 -9.55 -3.58 -20.41
C ILE A 74 -8.14 -3.19 -19.95
N PRO A 75 -7.07 -3.52 -20.69
CA PRO A 75 -5.73 -3.11 -20.32
C PRO A 75 -5.58 -1.58 -20.43
N LEU A 76 -4.84 -0.97 -19.50
CA LEU A 76 -4.60 0.48 -19.47
C LEU A 76 -3.99 1.02 -20.77
N SER A 77 -3.18 0.21 -21.46
CA SER A 77 -2.49 0.59 -22.70
C SER A 77 -3.41 0.95 -23.86
N ILE A 78 -4.64 0.43 -23.88
CA ILE A 78 -5.62 0.70 -24.96
C ILE A 78 -6.69 1.71 -24.53
N MET A 79 -6.67 2.17 -23.28
CA MET A 79 -7.63 3.17 -22.83
C MET A 79 -7.32 4.55 -23.43
N PRO A 80 -8.35 5.32 -23.82
CA PRO A 80 -8.15 6.69 -24.27
C PRO A 80 -7.51 7.55 -23.19
N LYS A 81 -6.46 8.31 -23.54
CA LYS A 81 -5.77 9.20 -22.58
C LYS A 81 -6.72 10.19 -21.91
N LEU A 82 -7.67 10.73 -22.68
CA LEU A 82 -8.67 11.67 -22.18
C LEU A 82 -9.56 11.04 -21.10
N LEU A 83 -9.92 9.76 -21.23
CA LEU A 83 -10.70 9.03 -20.23
C LEU A 83 -9.93 8.95 -18.91
N VAL A 84 -8.66 8.54 -18.97
CA VAL A 84 -7.79 8.44 -17.79
C VAL A 84 -7.65 9.80 -17.11
N GLN A 85 -7.39 10.85 -17.89
CA GLN A 85 -7.27 12.22 -17.37
C GLN A 85 -8.57 12.73 -16.73
N ALA A 86 -9.72 12.43 -17.32
CA ALA A 86 -11.01 12.84 -16.77
C ALA A 86 -11.29 12.21 -15.41
N PHE A 87 -10.97 10.93 -15.23
CA PHE A 87 -11.07 10.27 -13.92
C PHE A 87 -10.10 10.87 -12.89
N LEU A 88 -8.83 11.10 -13.29
CA LEU A 88 -7.83 11.71 -12.40
C LEU A 88 -8.18 13.14 -11.98
N ALA A 89 -8.88 13.90 -12.82
CA ALA A 89 -9.31 15.26 -12.51
C ALA A 89 -10.54 15.32 -11.59
N ALA A 90 -11.27 14.21 -11.45
CA ALA A 90 -12.48 14.13 -10.65
C ALA A 90 -12.26 13.65 -9.21
N GLU A 91 -11.14 12.97 -8.96
CA GLU A 91 -10.69 12.50 -7.63
C GLU A 91 -9.81 13.55 -6.95
#